data_AF-A0A1F8FA77-F1
#
_entry.id   AF-A0A1F8FA77-F1
#
_cell.length_a   1.000
_cell.length_b   1.000
_cell.length_c   1.000
_cell.angle_alpha   90.00
_cell.angle_beta   90.00
_cell.angle_gamma   90.00
#
_symmetry.space_group_name_H-M   'P 1'
#
loop_
_entity.id
_entity.type
_entity.pdbx_description
1 polymer ?
#
loop_
_entity_poly.entity_id
_entity_poly.type
_entity_poly.pdbx_seq_one_letter_code
_entity_poly.pdbx_strand_id
1 'polypeptide(L)'
;MSLALWLIAKNLPLGHYERYQDEYRQSPSAGVFLPHAAEKKIHRIAGLIVNGLSQYKVADLIAKEWEGFHSRLRLDIRDICNTQTKSGNVSKGIAYLDKLLNGNLLRSQPTGPVTRELRVIGGQVVSVNRRVDPAVAGAERAHAAFVRPPNYHKMSPAEKKRVNQKMAADRRRDKKDFAE
;
A
#
# COMPACT_ATOMS: atom_id res chain seq x y z
N MET A 1 -9.69 -0.67 -29.00
CA MET A 1 -10.21 -1.50 -27.89
C MET A 1 -8.99 -2.07 -27.15
N SER A 2 -9.12 -2.49 -25.88
CA SER A 2 -7.98 -3.06 -25.13
C SER A 2 -7.89 -4.57 -25.34
N LEU A 3 -6.68 -5.08 -25.57
CA LEU A 3 -6.36 -6.51 -25.62
C LEU A 3 -6.55 -7.15 -24.24
N ALA A 4 -6.14 -6.49 -23.15
CA ALA A 4 -6.35 -7.00 -21.80
C ALA A 4 -7.84 -7.25 -21.50
N LEU A 5 -8.70 -6.32 -21.89
CA LEU A 5 -10.15 -6.46 -21.72
C LEU A 5 -10.75 -7.54 -22.62
N TRP A 6 -10.27 -7.68 -23.86
CA TRP A 6 -10.71 -8.75 -24.76
C TRP A 6 -10.35 -10.14 -24.21
N LEU A 7 -9.13 -10.31 -23.69
CA LEU A 7 -8.69 -11.55 -23.05
C LEU A 7 -9.56 -11.92 -21.86
N ILE A 8 -9.85 -10.94 -20.99
CA ILE A 8 -10.74 -11.13 -19.84
C ILE A 8 -12.16 -11.50 -20.30
N ALA A 9 -12.67 -10.86 -21.36
CA ALA A 9 -13.99 -11.19 -21.93
C ALA A 9 -14.07 -12.65 -22.40
N LYS A 10 -12.97 -13.16 -22.96
CA LYS A 10 -12.82 -14.53 -23.47
C LYS A 10 -12.39 -15.55 -22.40
N ASN A 11 -12.24 -15.13 -21.13
CA ASN A 11 -11.66 -15.95 -20.06
C ASN A 11 -10.27 -16.53 -20.40
N LEU A 12 -9.46 -15.78 -21.17
CA LEU A 12 -8.10 -16.16 -21.53
C LEU A 12 -7.08 -15.60 -20.52
N PRO A 13 -5.96 -16.31 -20.28
CA PRO A 13 -4.95 -15.87 -19.33
C PRO A 13 -4.17 -14.66 -19.86
N LEU A 14 -4.14 -13.57 -19.07
CA LEU A 14 -3.41 -12.33 -19.40
C LEU A 14 -1.91 -12.54 -19.63
N GLY A 15 -1.32 -13.49 -18.92
CA GLY A 15 0.11 -13.80 -18.99
C GLY A 15 0.64 -14.22 -20.37
N HIS A 16 -0.26 -14.74 -21.21
CA HIS A 16 0.06 -15.24 -22.54
C HIS A 16 -0.44 -14.32 -23.65
N TYR A 17 -0.69 -13.04 -23.36
CA TYR A 17 -1.31 -12.09 -24.31
C TYR A 17 -0.62 -12.04 -25.68
N GLU A 18 0.70 -12.22 -25.73
CA GLU A 18 1.49 -12.25 -26.96
C GLU A 18 1.00 -13.31 -27.95
N ARG A 19 0.55 -14.48 -27.45
CA ARG A 19 0.04 -15.57 -28.29
C ARG A 19 -1.29 -15.25 -28.95
N TYR A 20 -2.06 -14.34 -28.36
CA TYR A 20 -3.40 -13.99 -28.81
C TYR A 20 -3.46 -12.66 -29.58
N GLN A 21 -2.31 -12.01 -29.85
CA GLN A 21 -2.29 -10.73 -30.55
C GLN A 21 -2.85 -10.83 -31.97
N ASP A 22 -2.52 -11.90 -32.68
CA ASP A 22 -2.98 -12.08 -34.06
C ASP A 22 -4.48 -12.41 -34.11
N GLU A 23 -4.97 -13.24 -33.18
CA GLU A 23 -6.40 -13.52 -33.02
C GLU A 23 -7.18 -12.24 -32.67
N TYR A 24 -6.63 -11.41 -31.78
CA TYR A 24 -7.21 -10.13 -31.41
C TYR A 24 -7.31 -9.15 -32.59
N ARG A 25 -6.29 -9.10 -33.43
CA ARG A 25 -6.27 -8.26 -34.64
C ARG A 25 -7.31 -8.71 -35.66
N GLN A 26 -7.54 -10.02 -35.78
CA GLN A 26 -8.50 -10.60 -36.71
C GLN A 26 -9.96 -10.45 -36.23
N SER A 27 -10.20 -10.50 -34.92
CA SER A 27 -11.55 -10.40 -34.35
C SER A 27 -11.58 -9.60 -33.04
N PRO A 28 -11.46 -8.26 -33.13
CA PRO A 28 -11.52 -7.39 -31.95
C PRO A 28 -12.94 -7.23 -31.41
N SER A 29 -13.97 -7.88 -31.99
CA SER A 29 -15.38 -7.62 -31.72
C SER A 29 -15.93 -8.20 -30.41
N ALA A 30 -15.19 -9.09 -29.73
CA ALA A 30 -15.58 -9.60 -28.42
C ALA A 30 -15.25 -8.60 -27.30
N GLY A 31 -15.99 -7.50 -27.25
CA GLY A 31 -15.77 -6.42 -26.29
C GLY A 31 -16.65 -6.54 -25.04
N VAL A 32 -16.05 -6.41 -23.86
CA VAL A 32 -16.79 -5.91 -22.69
C VAL A 32 -17.11 -4.45 -22.96
N PHE A 33 -18.32 -4.16 -23.42
CA PHE A 33 -18.81 -2.78 -23.49
C PHE A 33 -18.99 -2.29 -22.04
N LEU A 34 -18.06 -1.46 -21.57
CA LEU A 34 -18.02 -0.95 -20.20
C LEU A 34 -18.92 0.25 -19.85
N PRO A 35 -19.63 0.97 -20.75
CA PRO A 35 -20.26 2.22 -20.36
C PRO A 35 -21.49 2.04 -19.45
N HIS A 36 -22.03 0.83 -19.30
CA HIS A 36 -23.14 0.51 -18.38
C HIS A 36 -22.88 -0.79 -17.59
N ALA A 37 -21.63 -1.27 -17.52
CA ALA A 37 -21.34 -2.46 -16.74
C ALA A 37 -21.58 -2.14 -15.25
N ALA A 38 -22.50 -2.89 -14.61
CA ALA A 38 -22.75 -2.78 -13.17
C ALA A 38 -21.43 -2.74 -12.40
N GLU A 39 -21.29 -1.85 -11.41
CA GLU A 39 -20.03 -1.59 -10.69
C GLU A 39 -19.31 -2.87 -10.24
N LYS A 40 -20.08 -3.89 -9.82
CA LYS A 40 -19.58 -5.23 -9.45
C LYS A 40 -18.76 -5.90 -10.55
N LYS A 41 -19.14 -5.74 -11.83
CA LYS A 41 -18.40 -6.29 -12.98
C LYS A 41 -17.08 -5.54 -13.18
N ILE A 42 -17.06 -4.22 -13.05
CA ILE A 42 -15.84 -3.40 -13.19
C ILE A 42 -14.84 -3.76 -12.09
N HIS A 43 -15.30 -3.84 -10.84
CA HIS A 43 -14.46 -4.22 -9.71
C HIS A 43 -13.87 -5.63 -9.87
N ARG A 44 -14.67 -6.58 -10.39
CA ARG A 44 -14.19 -7.94 -10.71
C ARG A 44 -13.11 -7.92 -11.79
N ILE A 45 -13.31 -7.16 -12.86
CA ILE A 45 -12.32 -7.01 -13.95
C ILE A 45 -11.02 -6.40 -13.39
N ALA A 46 -11.12 -5.35 -12.57
CA ALA A 46 -9.97 -4.74 -11.90
C ALA A 46 -9.21 -5.77 -11.04
N GLY A 47 -9.94 -6.60 -10.27
CA GLY A 47 -9.35 -7.68 -9.49
C GLY A 47 -8.59 -8.71 -10.34
N LEU A 48 -9.15 -9.10 -11.49
CA LEU A 48 -8.48 -10.02 -12.44
C LEU A 48 -7.18 -9.42 -12.99
N ILE A 49 -7.21 -8.13 -13.36
CA ILE A 49 -6.02 -7.40 -13.81
C ILE A 49 -4.95 -7.41 -12.73
N VAL A 50 -5.30 -7.01 -11.50
CA VAL A 50 -4.34 -6.91 -10.38
C VAL A 50 -3.75 -8.27 -10.03
N ASN A 51 -4.54 -9.35 -10.03
CA ASN A 51 -4.02 -10.69 -9.79
C ASN A 51 -3.08 -11.17 -10.91
N GLY A 52 -3.32 -10.73 -12.15
CA GLY A 52 -2.44 -10.96 -13.29
C GLY A 52 -1.07 -10.28 -13.18
N LEU A 53 -0.94 -9.22 -12.36
CA LEU A 53 0.34 -8.53 -12.14
C LEU A 53 1.40 -9.39 -11.44
N SER A 54 1.07 -10.61 -11.01
CA SER A 54 2.08 -11.60 -10.64
C SER A 54 3.12 -11.87 -11.75
N GLN A 55 2.82 -11.51 -13.01
CA GLN A 55 3.70 -11.62 -14.16
C GLN A 55 4.02 -10.24 -14.74
N TYR A 56 5.31 -9.90 -14.89
CA TYR A 56 5.75 -8.58 -15.39
C TYR A 56 5.22 -8.25 -16.78
N LYS A 57 5.08 -9.26 -17.66
CA LYS A 57 4.49 -9.10 -18.99
C LYS A 57 3.08 -8.51 -18.96
N VAL A 58 2.29 -8.84 -17.93
CA VAL A 58 0.95 -8.28 -17.76
C VAL A 58 1.05 -6.81 -17.37
N ALA A 59 1.99 -6.43 -16.50
CA ALA A 59 2.24 -5.03 -16.18
C ALA A 59 2.63 -4.22 -17.41
N ASP A 60 3.49 -4.75 -18.30
CA ASP A 60 3.85 -4.08 -19.56
C ASP A 60 2.64 -3.86 -20.47
N LEU A 61 1.76 -4.86 -20.59
CA LEU A 61 0.51 -4.74 -21.37
C LEU A 61 -0.40 -3.66 -20.77
N ILE A 62 -0.62 -3.71 -19.46
CA ILE A 62 -1.49 -2.77 -18.75
C ILE A 62 -0.95 -1.35 -18.84
N ALA A 63 0.37 -1.15 -18.74
CA ALA A 63 0.99 0.16 -18.89
C ALA A 63 0.74 0.76 -20.29
N LYS A 64 0.85 -0.05 -21.34
CA LYS A 64 0.58 0.37 -22.73
C LYS A 64 -0.89 0.76 -22.94
N GLU A 65 -1.82 0.07 -22.28
CA GLU A 65 -3.26 0.27 -22.46
C GLU A 65 -3.89 1.21 -21.42
N TRP A 66 -3.11 1.72 -20.47
CA TRP A 66 -3.60 2.42 -19.30
C TRP A 66 -4.52 3.59 -19.62
N GLU A 67 -4.09 4.49 -20.52
CA GLU A 67 -4.88 5.66 -20.91
C GLU A 67 -6.13 5.28 -21.71
N GLY A 68 -6.15 4.11 -22.34
CA GLY A 68 -7.32 3.58 -23.04
C GLY A 68 -8.39 3.00 -22.12
N PHE A 69 -8.10 2.81 -20.83
CA PHE A 69 -9.08 2.30 -19.87
C PHE A 69 -10.06 3.38 -19.41
N HIS A 70 -11.31 2.97 -19.24
CA HIS A 70 -12.35 3.79 -18.64
C HIS A 70 -11.89 4.27 -17.24
N SER A 71 -12.17 5.54 -16.93
CA SER A 71 -11.72 6.19 -15.68
C SER A 71 -12.10 5.39 -14.43
N ARG A 72 -13.34 4.87 -14.38
CA ARG A 72 -13.80 4.02 -13.27
C ARG A 72 -12.96 2.74 -13.11
N LEU A 73 -12.57 2.10 -14.20
CA LEU A 73 -11.73 0.90 -14.13
C LEU A 73 -10.33 1.24 -13.59
N ARG A 74 -9.75 2.37 -14.03
CA ARG A 74 -8.47 2.85 -13.51
C ARG A 74 -8.53 3.14 -12.01
N LEU A 75 -9.63 3.76 -11.55
CA LEU A 75 -9.88 4.02 -10.13
C LEU A 75 -9.98 2.72 -9.33
N ASP A 76 -10.76 1.74 -9.79
CA ASP A 76 -10.89 0.46 -9.09
C ASP A 76 -9.55 -0.29 -9.03
N ILE A 77 -8.77 -0.30 -10.12
CA ILE A 77 -7.41 -0.88 -10.12
C ILE A 77 -6.53 -0.18 -9.08
N ARG A 78 -6.53 1.15 -9.07
CA ARG A 78 -5.79 1.95 -8.10
C ARG A 78 -6.20 1.63 -6.67
N ASP A 79 -7.48 1.59 -6.38
CA ASP A 79 -7.96 1.31 -5.03
C ASP A 79 -7.60 -0.11 -4.57
N ILE A 80 -7.73 -1.13 -5.45
CA ILE A 80 -7.31 -2.50 -5.14
C ILE A 80 -5.80 -2.60 -4.87
N CYS A 81 -4.97 -1.89 -5.64
CA CYS A 81 -3.53 -1.84 -5.43
C CYS A 81 -3.13 -1.19 -4.08
N ASN A 82 -3.96 -0.30 -3.54
CA ASN A 82 -3.66 0.46 -2.32
C ASN A 82 -4.31 -0.11 -1.03
N THR A 83 -5.24 -1.06 -1.12
CA THR A 83 -6.07 -1.47 0.03
C THR A 83 -5.90 -2.91 0.50
N GLN A 84 -5.23 -3.78 -0.27
CA GLN A 84 -5.15 -5.21 0.05
C GLN A 84 -3.72 -5.70 0.26
N THR A 85 -3.52 -6.54 1.27
CA THR A 85 -2.30 -7.35 1.41
C THR A 85 -2.23 -8.33 0.24
N LYS A 86 -1.23 -8.17 -0.64
CA LYS A 86 -1.04 -9.02 -1.82
C LYS A 86 0.10 -10.01 -1.61
N SER A 87 0.10 -11.08 -2.40
CA SER A 87 1.26 -11.99 -2.45
C SER A 87 2.50 -11.22 -2.91
N GLY A 88 3.69 -11.66 -2.46
CA GLY A 88 4.95 -10.96 -2.76
C GLY A 88 5.21 -10.74 -4.25
N ASN A 89 4.77 -11.66 -5.11
CA ASN A 89 4.91 -11.53 -6.57
C ASN A 89 3.98 -10.46 -7.13
N VAL A 90 2.72 -10.42 -6.69
CA VAL A 90 1.77 -9.38 -7.11
C VAL A 90 2.25 -8.01 -6.63
N SER A 91 2.74 -7.89 -5.39
CA SER A 91 3.31 -6.63 -4.87
C SER A 91 4.49 -6.12 -5.70
N LYS A 92 5.41 -7.00 -6.12
CA LYS A 92 6.51 -6.64 -7.02
C LYS A 92 6.00 -6.17 -8.38
N GLY A 93 5.00 -6.86 -8.94
CA GLY A 93 4.35 -6.46 -10.19
C GLY A 93 3.64 -5.11 -10.12
N ILE A 94 2.94 -4.83 -9.01
CA ILE A 94 2.32 -3.52 -8.75
C ILE A 94 3.39 -2.42 -8.70
N ALA A 95 4.48 -2.64 -7.96
CA ALA A 95 5.57 -1.66 -7.88
C ALA A 95 6.24 -1.44 -9.24
N TYR A 96 6.38 -2.49 -10.06
CA TYR A 96 6.88 -2.37 -11.42
C TYR A 96 5.92 -1.59 -12.33
N LEU A 97 4.61 -1.89 -12.27
CA LEU A 97 3.60 -1.14 -13.01
C LEU A 97 3.56 0.34 -12.60
N ASP A 98 3.67 0.63 -11.31
CA ASP A 98 3.71 2.01 -10.80
C ASP A 98 4.91 2.79 -11.37
N LYS A 99 6.08 2.15 -11.51
CA LYS A 99 7.24 2.75 -12.19
C LYS A 99 6.94 3.07 -13.66
N LEU A 100 6.32 2.14 -14.38
CA LEU A 100 5.93 2.35 -15.79
C LEU A 100 4.91 3.49 -15.94
N LEU A 101 4.06 3.70 -14.93
CA LEU A 101 3.05 4.75 -14.88
C LEU A 101 3.52 6.04 -14.20
N ASN A 102 4.83 6.21 -13.97
CA ASN A 102 5.44 7.38 -13.33
C ASN A 102 4.85 7.72 -11.93
N GLY A 103 4.51 6.70 -11.13
CA GLY A 103 4.02 6.88 -9.76
C GLY A 103 2.54 7.25 -9.65
N ASN A 104 1.77 7.14 -10.74
CA ASN A 104 0.35 7.50 -10.75
C ASN A 104 -0.58 6.42 -10.16
N LEU A 105 -0.07 5.19 -9.95
CA LEU A 105 -0.88 4.06 -9.51
C LEU A 105 -0.96 4.02 -7.99
N LEU A 106 0.18 4.03 -7.31
CA LEU A 106 0.20 4.02 -5.87
C LEU A 106 -0.13 5.41 -5.34
N ARG A 107 -0.94 5.50 -4.29
CA ARG A 107 -1.00 6.75 -3.53
C ARG A 107 0.40 6.93 -2.95
N SER A 108 0.92 8.16 -2.92
CA SER A 108 2.11 8.46 -2.13
C SER A 108 1.73 8.20 -0.67
N GLN A 109 1.81 6.94 -0.23
CA GLN A 109 1.58 6.63 1.16
C GLN A 109 2.60 7.45 1.93
N PRO A 110 2.19 8.20 2.97
CA PRO A 110 3.15 8.69 3.92
C PRO A 110 3.80 7.44 4.53
N THR A 111 4.98 7.08 4.04
CA THR A 111 5.79 5.94 4.49
C THR A 111 6.44 6.23 5.84
N GLY A 112 5.68 6.80 6.77
CA GLY A 112 6.16 7.20 8.08
C GLY A 112 5.04 7.20 9.10
N PRO A 113 5.37 7.01 10.39
CA PRO A 113 4.41 7.15 11.48
C PRO A 113 3.75 8.53 11.40
N VAL A 114 2.44 8.56 11.59
CA VAL A 114 1.62 9.77 11.61
C VAL A 114 0.95 9.86 12.97
N THR A 115 1.03 11.02 13.61
CA THR A 115 0.31 11.31 14.86
C THR A 115 -0.92 12.14 14.53
N ARG A 116 -2.04 11.88 15.21
CA ARG A 116 -3.23 12.72 15.13
C ARG A 116 -3.00 14.01 15.92
N GLU A 117 -3.10 15.14 15.24
CA GLU A 117 -3.08 16.47 15.83
C GLU A 117 -4.45 17.13 15.59
N LEU A 118 -5.02 17.77 16.60
CA LEU A 118 -6.24 18.56 16.42
C LEU A 118 -5.83 19.98 16.01
N ARG A 119 -6.35 20.47 14.88
CA ARG A 119 -6.13 21.84 14.41
C ARG A 119 -7.43 22.58 14.24
N VAL A 120 -7.42 23.86 14.57
CA VAL A 120 -8.55 24.74 14.29
C VAL A 120 -8.40 25.30 12.89
N ILE A 121 -9.29 24.89 11.97
CA ILE A 121 -9.35 25.40 10.60
C ILE A 121 -10.73 26.05 10.44
N GLY A 122 -10.76 27.36 10.18
CA GLY A 122 -12.03 28.09 10.01
C GLY A 122 -12.96 28.06 11.24
N GLY A 123 -12.40 28.02 12.45
CA GLY A 123 -13.18 27.97 13.70
C GLY A 123 -13.70 26.58 14.09
N GLN A 124 -13.46 25.55 13.29
CA GLN A 124 -13.76 24.15 13.63
C GLN A 124 -12.50 23.38 14.00
N VAL A 125 -12.60 22.54 15.03
CA VAL A 125 -11.53 21.61 15.44
C VAL A 125 -11.58 20.40 14.52
N VAL A 126 -10.55 20.21 13.71
CA VAL A 126 -10.42 19.11 12.75
C VAL A 126 -9.24 18.22 13.13
N SER A 127 -9.43 16.90 13.08
CA SER A 127 -8.36 15.93 13.30
C SER A 127 -7.54 15.77 12.03
N VAL A 128 -6.25 16.10 12.09
CA VAL A 128 -5.31 16.02 10.96
C VAL A 128 -4.16 15.09 11.32
N ASN A 129 -3.80 14.21 10.39
CA ASN A 129 -2.64 13.34 10.54
C ASN A 129 -1.35 14.11 10.19
N ARG A 130 -0.46 14.30 11.16
CA ARG A 130 0.85 14.95 10.97
C ARG A 130 1.94 13.89 10.86
N ARG A 131 2.82 14.01 9.85
CA ARG A 131 4.01 13.15 9.72
C ARG A 131 4.93 13.33 10.92
N VAL A 132 5.35 12.22 11.51
CA VAL A 132 6.37 12.20 12.55
C VAL A 132 7.69 11.79 11.92
N ASP A 133 8.74 12.55 12.18
CA ASP A 133 10.10 12.13 11.84
C ASP A 133 10.41 10.81 12.55
N PRO A 134 10.87 9.76 11.84
CA PRO A 134 11.23 8.47 12.45
C PRO A 134 12.21 8.60 13.63
N ALA A 135 13.12 9.58 13.60
CA ALA A 135 14.05 9.83 14.69
C ALA A 135 13.34 10.38 15.93
N VAL A 136 12.35 11.26 15.74
CA VAL A 136 11.51 11.81 16.81
C VAL A 136 10.60 10.73 17.38
N ALA A 137 9.97 9.89 16.54
CA ALA A 137 9.15 8.77 17.02
C ALA A 137 9.97 7.73 17.81
N GLY A 138 11.22 7.48 17.39
CA GLY A 138 12.17 6.63 18.11
C GLY A 138 12.59 7.24 19.45
N ALA A 139 12.88 8.54 19.47
CA ALA A 139 13.24 9.28 20.69
C ALA A 139 12.06 9.36 21.66
N GLU A 140 10.85 9.67 21.20
CA GLU A 140 9.64 9.71 22.02
C GLU A 140 9.30 8.34 22.59
N ARG A 141 9.43 7.23 21.85
CA ARG A 141 9.31 5.89 22.45
C ARG A 141 10.38 5.63 23.51
N ALA A 142 11.63 6.05 23.26
CA ALA A 142 12.72 5.84 24.20
C ALA A 142 12.58 6.70 25.47
N HIS A 143 12.04 7.91 25.35
CA HIS A 143 11.87 8.87 26.44
C HIS A 143 10.54 8.73 27.17
N ALA A 144 9.43 8.41 26.49
CA ALA A 144 8.11 8.23 27.09
C ALA A 144 8.01 6.90 27.86
N ALA A 145 8.76 5.87 27.46
CA ALA A 145 8.64 4.57 28.10
C ALA A 145 9.32 4.51 29.48
N PHE A 146 10.39 5.29 29.75
CA PHE A 146 11.16 5.13 31.00
C PHE A 146 11.83 6.43 31.45
N VAL A 147 11.04 7.31 32.07
CA VAL A 147 11.55 8.50 32.74
C VAL A 147 12.43 8.06 33.91
N ARG A 148 13.72 8.42 33.88
CA ARG A 148 14.63 8.20 35.01
C ARG A 148 14.08 8.94 36.23
N PRO A 149 14.21 8.39 37.45
CA PRO A 149 13.70 9.06 38.64
C PRO A 149 14.35 10.45 38.80
N PRO A 150 13.62 11.48 39.27
CA PRO A 150 14.08 12.87 39.28
C PRO A 150 15.36 13.10 40.10
N ASN A 151 15.68 12.19 41.02
CA ASN A 151 16.91 12.18 41.82
C ASN A 151 18.07 11.38 41.19
N TYR A 152 17.96 10.87 39.96
CA TYR A 152 18.98 10.02 39.32
C TYR A 152 20.37 10.66 39.31
N HIS A 153 20.47 11.98 39.13
CA HIS A 153 21.75 12.70 39.12
C HIS A 153 22.45 12.68 40.49
N LYS A 154 21.69 12.63 41.59
CA LYS A 154 22.19 12.63 42.98
C LYS A 154 22.49 11.23 43.53
N MET A 155 22.20 10.17 42.76
CA MET A 155 22.43 8.78 43.18
C MET A 155 23.90 8.38 43.08
N SER A 156 24.32 7.50 43.99
CA SER A 156 25.62 6.82 43.95
C SER A 156 25.73 5.90 42.72
N PRO A 157 26.96 5.54 42.29
CA PRO A 157 27.15 4.61 41.17
C PRO A 157 26.45 3.26 41.35
N ALA A 158 26.38 2.74 42.58
CA ALA A 158 25.71 1.48 42.89
C ALA A 158 24.19 1.57 42.73
N GLU A 159 23.58 2.68 43.14
CA GLU A 159 22.14 2.93 42.99
C GLU A 159 21.76 3.12 41.52
N LYS A 160 22.55 3.89 40.76
CA LYS A 160 22.37 4.04 39.30
C LYS A 160 22.41 2.69 38.59
N LYS A 161 23.32 1.80 38.98
CA LYS A 161 23.42 0.43 38.44
C LYS A 161 22.15 -0.37 38.72
N ARG A 162 21.60 -0.31 39.93
CA ARG A 162 20.33 -0.98 40.30
C ARG A 162 19.14 -0.44 39.51
N VAL A 163 19.03 0.87 39.36
CA VAL A 163 17.96 1.52 38.57
C VAL A 163 18.04 1.09 37.11
N ASN A 164 19.24 1.06 36.53
CA ASN A 164 19.45 0.61 35.15
C ASN A 164 19.13 -0.88 34.97
N GLN A 165 19.47 -1.73 35.93
CA GLN A 165 19.12 -3.16 35.92
C GLN A 165 17.60 -3.37 35.99
N LYS A 166 16.91 -2.62 36.85
CA LYS A 166 15.45 -2.67 36.98
C LYS A 166 14.77 -2.23 35.68
N MET A 167 15.17 -1.09 35.11
CA MET A 167 14.66 -0.62 33.81
C MET A 167 14.95 -1.63 32.68
N ALA A 168 16.10 -2.31 32.70
CA ALA A 168 16.42 -3.32 31.71
C ALA A 168 15.57 -4.59 31.85
N ALA A 169 15.18 -4.97 33.07
CA ALA A 169 14.25 -6.07 33.33
C ALA A 169 12.82 -5.71 32.87
N ASP A 170 12.35 -4.50 33.19
CA ASP A 170 11.04 -4.00 32.76
C ASP A 170 10.94 -3.95 31.23
N ARG A 171 11.99 -3.49 30.52
CA ARG A 171 12.09 -3.54 29.04
C ARG A 171 11.88 -4.93 28.45
N ARG A 172 12.32 -5.99 29.15
CA ARG A 172 12.20 -7.37 28.68
C ARG A 172 10.81 -7.93 28.94
N ARG A 173 10.13 -7.44 29.98
CA ARG A 173 8.77 -7.85 30.34
C ARG A 173 7.75 -7.28 29.38
N ASP A 174 7.77 -5.96 29.15
CA ASP A 174 6.82 -5.31 28.23
C ASP A 174 6.92 -5.88 26.81
N LYS A 175 8.15 -6.17 26.33
CA LYS A 175 8.34 -6.81 25.01
C LYS A 175 7.67 -8.18 24.87
N LYS A 176 7.44 -8.89 25.98
CA LYS A 176 6.78 -10.19 25.99
C LYS A 176 5.25 -10.03 25.92
N ASP A 177 4.72 -9.02 26.59
CA ASP A 177 3.28 -8.75 26.67
C ASP A 177 2.70 -8.14 25.37
N PHE A 178 3.53 -7.57 24.49
CA PHE A 178 3.13 -7.08 23.16
C PHE A 178 3.30 -8.12 22.03
N ALA A 179 3.76 -9.33 22.33
CA ALA A 179 4.01 -10.40 21.36
C ALA A 179 2.96 -11.54 21.40
N GLU A 180 1.96 -11.42 22.28
CA GLU A 180 0.72 -12.23 22.33
C GLU A 180 -0.45 -11.44 21.72
#